data_AF-A0A0C9TCD4-F1
#
_entry.id   AF-A0A0C9TCD4-F1
#
_cell.length_a   1.000
_cell.length_b   1.000
_cell.length_c   1.000
_cell.angle_alpha   90.00
_cell.angle_beta   90.00
_cell.angle_gamma   90.00
#
_symmetry.space_group_name_H-M   'P 1'
#
loop_
_entity.id
_entity.type
_entity.pdbx_description
1 polymer ?
#
loop_
_entity_poly.entity_id
_entity_poly.type
_entity_poly.pdbx_seq_one_letter_code
_entity_poly.pdbx_strand_id
1 'polypeptide(L)'
;MSQDSPLHNALEQLVLTRTLGGERKISFDELLPSSAGDFFSNDYLSLSTDTVLREHFLRQALAAPRLFGSSASRLSTGNSAEFNALEGRLQRFFGYPSALLFQSGYTANATFFSTVPQEGDVIIYDERTHTSCREGFRSSAARGATYRFAHNSVAALEECIQKVLRKHPQITQGNSTVFFSVESLYSMEGTFCPLVEMVEVIEKLVPAGHAHIVVDEAHTSALCGPNGSGYISLLGLHDRIHTVVHTFGKGWGFHGG
;
A
#
# COMPACT_ATOMS: atom_id res chain seq x y z
N MET A 1 -30.03 -33.41 19.78
CA MET A 1 -28.78 -33.27 19.03
C MET A 1 -28.96 -32.03 18.17
N SER A 2 -28.30 -30.92 18.52
CA SER A 2 -28.38 -29.67 17.75
C SER A 2 -27.75 -29.96 16.38
N GLN A 3 -28.50 -29.80 15.29
CA GLN A 3 -27.90 -29.81 13.95
C GLN A 3 -27.02 -28.56 13.83
N ASP A 4 -25.78 -28.74 13.39
CA ASP A 4 -24.87 -27.63 13.21
C ASP A 4 -25.36 -26.69 12.10
N SER A 5 -25.23 -25.39 12.36
CA SER A 5 -25.71 -24.35 11.44
C SER A 5 -24.95 -24.39 10.10
N PRO A 6 -25.54 -23.87 9.00
CA PRO A 6 -24.83 -23.74 7.72
C PRO A 6 -23.50 -22.99 7.83
N LEU A 7 -23.41 -21.98 8.71
CA LEU A 7 -22.16 -21.26 8.97
C LEU A 7 -21.12 -22.15 9.66
N HIS A 8 -21.52 -22.94 10.65
CA HIS A 8 -20.64 -23.88 11.33
C HIS A 8 -20.04 -24.87 10.33
N ASN A 9 -20.88 -25.50 9.51
CA ASN A 9 -20.45 -26.43 8.47
C ASN A 9 -19.47 -25.77 7.47
N ALA A 10 -19.74 -24.53 7.06
CA ALA A 10 -18.85 -23.80 6.15
C ALA A 10 -17.47 -23.52 6.79
N LEU A 11 -17.44 -23.12 8.07
CA LEU A 11 -16.20 -22.87 8.81
C LEU A 11 -15.40 -24.16 9.02
N GLU A 12 -16.06 -25.27 9.37
CA GLU A 12 -15.39 -26.57 9.50
C GLU A 12 -14.79 -27.04 8.17
N GLN A 13 -15.53 -26.90 7.06
CA GLN A 13 -15.02 -27.26 5.73
C GLN A 13 -13.82 -26.41 5.32
N LEU A 14 -13.81 -25.11 5.65
CA LEU A 14 -12.64 -24.25 5.45
C LEU A 14 -11.46 -24.71 6.29
N VAL A 15 -11.66 -25.02 7.57
CA VAL A 15 -10.59 -25.56 8.44
C VAL A 15 -10.03 -26.87 7.89
N LEU A 16 -10.89 -27.78 7.45
CA LEU A 16 -10.48 -29.06 6.85
C LEU A 16 -9.65 -28.83 5.58
N THR A 17 -10.13 -27.96 4.68
CA THR A 17 -9.44 -27.63 3.43
C THR A 17 -8.06 -27.04 3.70
N ARG A 18 -7.96 -26.09 4.64
CA ARG A 18 -6.66 -25.52 5.06
C ARG A 18 -5.71 -26.56 5.65
N THR A 19 -6.24 -27.44 6.50
CA THR A 19 -5.45 -28.50 7.14
C THR A 19 -4.89 -29.47 6.10
N LEU A 20 -5.73 -29.91 5.15
CA LEU A 20 -5.34 -30.81 4.07
C LEU A 20 -4.39 -30.14 3.07
N GLY A 21 -4.55 -28.84 2.85
CA GLY A 21 -3.66 -28.03 2.00
C GLY A 21 -2.31 -27.69 2.63
N GLY A 22 -2.07 -28.09 3.88
CA GLY A 22 -0.83 -27.78 4.60
C GLY A 22 -0.68 -26.30 4.99
N GLU A 23 -1.77 -25.52 4.96
CA GLU A 23 -1.73 -24.13 5.41
C GLU A 23 -1.46 -24.07 6.92
N ARG A 24 -0.55 -23.18 7.32
CA ARG A 24 -0.16 -23.02 8.72
C ARG A 24 -1.37 -22.54 9.54
N LYS A 25 -1.69 -23.27 10.62
CA LYS A 25 -2.63 -22.79 11.63
C LYS A 25 -1.89 -21.86 12.58
N ILE A 26 -2.46 -20.69 12.85
CA ILE A 26 -2.00 -19.86 13.97
C ILE A 26 -2.49 -20.57 15.24
N SER A 27 -1.55 -21.18 15.97
CA SER A 27 -1.83 -21.64 17.32
C SER A 27 -1.64 -20.46 18.27
N PHE A 28 -2.71 -20.04 18.94
CA PHE A 28 -2.62 -19.00 19.98
C PHE A 28 -1.89 -19.50 21.25
N ASP A 29 -1.70 -20.82 21.37
CA ASP A 29 -1.03 -21.47 22.49
C ASP A 29 0.47 -21.68 22.25
N GLU A 30 0.94 -21.55 20.99
CA GLU A 30 2.37 -21.63 20.66
C GLU A 30 3.01 -20.24 20.74
N LEU A 31 3.83 -20.05 21.78
CA LEU A 31 4.65 -18.85 21.91
C LEU A 31 5.77 -18.85 20.86
N LEU A 32 5.72 -17.90 19.94
CA LEU A 32 6.91 -17.42 19.23
C LEU A 32 7.70 -16.53 20.22
N PRO A 33 9.04 -16.64 20.31
CA PRO A 33 9.94 -17.16 19.29
C PRO A 33 10.44 -18.59 19.54
N SER A 34 10.71 -19.31 18.45
CA SER A 34 11.49 -20.56 18.49
C SER A 34 12.99 -20.22 18.50
N SER A 35 13.85 -21.21 18.82
CA SER A 35 15.31 -21.08 18.67
C SER A 35 15.77 -21.09 17.20
N ALA A 36 14.86 -21.21 16.24
CA ALA A 36 15.17 -21.16 14.82
C ALA A 36 15.40 -19.71 14.37
N GLY A 37 16.24 -19.52 13.35
CA GLY A 37 16.42 -18.22 12.72
C GLY A 37 15.11 -17.72 12.09
N ASP A 38 14.90 -16.41 12.15
CA ASP A 38 13.76 -15.76 11.51
C ASP A 38 14.06 -15.53 10.02
N PHE A 39 13.32 -16.24 9.17
CA PHE A 39 13.40 -16.13 7.71
C PHE A 39 12.09 -15.65 7.07
N PHE A 40 11.13 -15.18 7.89
CA PHE A 40 9.76 -14.92 7.43
C PHE A 40 9.22 -13.56 7.85
N SER A 41 9.83 -12.89 8.83
CA SER A 41 9.40 -11.55 9.21
C SER A 41 9.70 -10.51 8.13
N ASN A 42 8.95 -9.42 8.19
CA ASN A 42 9.17 -8.26 7.34
C ASN A 42 10.04 -7.19 8.02
N ASP A 43 10.70 -7.52 9.13
CA ASP A 43 11.65 -6.62 9.82
C ASP A 43 13.01 -6.65 9.12
N TYR A 44 13.05 -6.21 7.86
CA TYR A 44 14.17 -6.39 6.94
C TYR A 44 15.50 -5.82 7.44
N LEU A 45 15.44 -4.77 8.26
CA LEU A 45 16.60 -4.10 8.85
C LEU A 45 16.81 -4.47 10.32
N SER A 46 16.01 -5.40 10.87
CA SER A 46 16.05 -5.83 12.27
C SER A 46 15.86 -4.69 13.28
N LEU A 47 15.17 -3.60 12.87
CA LEU A 47 15.01 -2.39 13.69
C LEU A 47 14.12 -2.64 14.91
N SER A 48 13.23 -3.65 14.85
CA SER A 48 12.39 -4.01 16.01
C SER A 48 13.21 -4.54 17.19
N THR A 49 14.43 -5.01 16.93
CA THR A 49 15.36 -5.53 17.96
C THR A 49 16.52 -4.58 18.28
N ASP A 50 16.59 -3.41 17.62
CA ASP A 50 17.66 -2.45 17.82
C ASP A 50 17.58 -1.78 19.20
N THR A 51 18.61 -2.03 20.02
CA THR A 51 18.65 -1.55 21.41
C THR A 51 18.85 -0.04 21.51
N VAL A 52 19.60 0.56 20.59
CA VAL A 52 19.89 2.00 20.58
C VAL A 52 18.63 2.79 20.20
N LEU A 53 17.93 2.34 19.16
CA LEU A 53 16.65 2.90 18.72
C LEU A 53 15.60 2.77 19.82
N ARG A 54 15.51 1.60 20.47
CA ARG A 54 14.60 1.36 21.60
C ARG A 54 14.87 2.34 22.75
N GLU A 55 16.13 2.52 23.16
CA GLU A 55 16.48 3.47 24.22
C GLU A 55 16.14 4.91 23.85
N HIS A 56 16.41 5.31 22.60
CA HIS A 56 16.05 6.63 22.10
C HIS A 56 14.53 6.84 22.13
N PHE A 57 13.77 5.88 21.62
CA PHE A 57 12.31 5.91 21.62
C PHE A 57 11.75 6.04 23.05
N LEU A 58 12.22 5.21 23.99
CA LEU A 58 11.75 5.24 25.38
C LEU A 58 12.02 6.59 26.04
N ARG A 59 13.19 7.19 25.79
CA ARG A 59 13.52 8.52 26.33
C ARG A 59 12.56 9.59 25.81
N GLN A 60 12.24 9.58 24.51
CA GLN A 60 11.30 10.53 23.91
C GLN A 60 9.87 10.30 24.41
N ALA A 61 9.43 9.03 24.46
CA ALA A 61 8.10 8.66 24.91
C ALA A 61 7.85 9.08 26.37
N LEU A 62 8.82 8.85 27.27
CA LEU A 62 8.71 9.24 28.69
C LEU A 62 8.73 10.76 28.91
N ALA A 63 9.28 11.53 27.97
CA ALA A 63 9.27 12.99 28.01
C ALA A 63 7.99 13.61 27.40
N ALA A 64 7.21 12.83 26.64
CA ALA A 64 6.03 13.32 25.94
C ALA A 64 4.88 13.62 26.92
N PRO A 65 4.15 14.74 26.75
CA PRO A 65 3.04 15.09 27.64
C PRO A 65 1.83 14.15 27.49
N ARG A 66 1.71 13.46 26.36
CA ARG A 66 0.67 12.46 26.07
C ARG A 66 1.33 11.20 25.53
N LEU A 67 1.34 10.15 26.35
CA LEU A 67 1.93 8.86 26.01
C LEU A 67 0.95 7.93 25.27
N PHE A 68 -0.34 8.05 25.56
CA PHE A 68 -1.37 7.15 25.07
C PHE A 68 -2.22 7.80 23.96
N GLY A 69 -3.24 7.06 23.49
CA GLY A 69 -3.97 7.34 22.26
C GLY A 69 -4.54 8.76 22.12
N SER A 70 -4.85 9.12 20.87
CA SER A 70 -5.31 10.47 20.47
C SER A 70 -6.67 10.88 21.03
N SER A 71 -7.41 9.98 21.69
CA SER A 71 -8.75 10.17 22.27
C SER A 71 -9.91 10.50 21.30
N ALA A 72 -9.62 10.78 20.02
CA ALA A 72 -10.62 10.98 18.97
C ALA A 72 -9.98 10.85 17.57
N SER A 73 -10.80 11.04 16.53
CA SER A 73 -10.33 11.15 15.14
C SER A 73 -9.54 12.45 14.91
N ARG A 74 -8.73 12.46 13.84
CA ARG A 74 -7.96 13.64 13.40
C ARG A 74 -8.86 14.85 13.11
N LEU A 75 -10.07 14.63 12.58
CA LEU A 75 -11.02 15.72 12.26
C LEU A 75 -11.62 16.38 13.52
N SER A 76 -11.66 15.67 14.64
CA SER A 76 -12.18 16.17 15.91
C SER A 76 -11.01 16.60 16.82
N THR A 77 -10.93 16.10 18.05
CA THR A 77 -9.89 16.47 19.03
C THR A 77 -8.61 15.64 18.95
N GLY A 78 -8.51 14.73 17.96
CA GLY A 78 -7.42 13.76 17.86
C GLY A 78 -6.23 14.19 17.02
N ASN A 79 -6.25 15.38 16.39
CA ASN A 79 -5.08 15.89 15.68
C ASN A 79 -4.10 16.56 16.65
N SER A 80 -2.95 15.93 16.83
CA SER A 80 -1.88 16.42 17.71
C SER A 80 -0.78 17.12 16.92
N ALA A 81 0.04 17.93 17.60
CA ALA A 81 1.17 18.62 16.97
C ALA A 81 2.22 17.62 16.46
N GLU A 82 2.33 16.46 17.10
CA GLU A 82 3.24 15.37 16.73
C GLU A 82 2.87 14.74 15.39
N PHE A 83 1.57 14.57 15.09
CA PHE A 83 1.12 14.12 13.77
C PHE A 83 1.53 15.10 12.67
N ASN A 84 1.24 16.40 12.86
CA ASN A 84 1.60 17.44 11.89
C ASN A 84 3.13 17.53 11.71
N ALA A 85 3.90 17.39 12.79
CA ALA A 85 5.37 17.41 12.73
C ALA A 85 5.92 16.19 11.98
N LEU A 86 5.34 15.00 12.20
CA LEU A 86 5.73 13.80 11.48
C LEU A 86 5.36 13.89 10.00
N GLU A 87 4.13 14.26 9.65
CA GLU A 87 3.72 14.48 8.25
C GLU A 87 4.61 15.52 7.57
N GLY A 88 4.96 16.61 8.26
CA GLY A 88 5.94 17.58 7.79
C GLY A 88 7.33 17.00 7.51
N ARG A 89 7.80 16.08 8.35
CA ARG A 89 9.06 15.37 8.13
C ARG A 89 8.96 14.41 6.95
N LEU A 90 7.84 13.71 6.80
CA LEU A 90 7.61 12.76 5.70
C LEU A 90 7.53 13.47 4.35
N GLN A 91 6.86 14.63 4.28
CA GLN A 91 6.86 15.52 3.10
C GLN A 91 8.31 15.81 2.64
N ARG A 92 9.15 16.27 3.56
CA ARG A 92 10.56 16.61 3.26
C ARG A 92 11.41 15.39 2.94
N PHE A 93 11.17 14.28 3.62
CA PHE A 93 11.97 13.06 3.46
C PHE A 93 11.68 12.35 2.14
N PHE A 94 10.40 12.22 1.76
CA PHE A 94 9.99 11.57 0.52
C PHE A 94 9.91 12.53 -0.67
N GLY A 95 9.96 13.85 -0.45
CA GLY A 95 9.94 14.84 -1.51
C GLY A 95 8.56 15.12 -2.11
N TYR A 96 7.48 14.94 -1.33
CA TYR A 96 6.11 15.19 -1.76
C TYR A 96 5.51 16.44 -1.10
N PRO A 97 4.60 17.16 -1.79
CA PRO A 97 3.98 18.38 -1.26
C PRO A 97 3.10 18.13 -0.03
N SER A 98 2.60 16.90 0.15
CA SER A 98 1.75 16.49 1.27
C SER A 98 2.04 15.05 1.71
N ALA A 99 1.86 14.79 3.00
CA ALA A 99 1.86 13.45 3.57
C ALA A 99 0.68 13.33 4.54
N LEU A 100 0.08 12.15 4.62
CA LEU A 100 -1.04 11.86 5.51
C LEU A 100 -0.82 10.51 6.16
N LEU A 101 -0.89 10.47 7.50
CA LEU A 101 -0.69 9.24 8.27
C LEU A 101 -1.94 8.39 8.36
N PHE A 102 -1.76 7.09 8.16
CA PHE A 102 -2.75 6.04 8.35
C PHE A 102 -2.30 5.03 9.40
N GLN A 103 -3.25 4.26 9.92
CA GLN A 103 -2.97 3.19 10.88
C GLN A 103 -2.17 2.04 10.25
N SER A 104 -2.22 1.87 8.94
CA SER A 104 -1.42 0.88 8.21
C SER A 104 -1.37 1.23 6.73
N GLY A 105 -0.36 0.72 6.02
CA GLY A 105 -0.34 0.78 4.55
C GLY A 105 -1.55 0.09 3.91
N TYR A 106 -2.15 -0.90 4.57
CA TYR A 106 -3.40 -1.51 4.11
C TYR A 106 -4.55 -0.49 4.10
N THR A 107 -4.74 0.21 5.22
CA THR A 107 -5.76 1.25 5.33
C THR A 107 -5.48 2.40 4.37
N ALA A 108 -4.23 2.82 4.22
CA ALA A 108 -3.84 3.87 3.26
C ALA A 108 -4.29 3.53 1.84
N ASN A 109 -3.94 2.34 1.34
CA ASN A 109 -4.36 1.85 0.02
C ASN A 109 -5.88 1.75 -0.12
N ALA A 110 -6.54 1.08 0.83
CA ALA A 110 -7.99 0.86 0.77
C ALA A 110 -8.76 2.19 0.81
N THR A 111 -8.35 3.12 1.67
CA THR A 111 -8.96 4.45 1.78
C THR A 111 -8.69 5.29 0.53
N PHE A 112 -7.47 5.31 0.01
CA PHE A 112 -7.15 6.08 -1.20
C PHE A 112 -8.07 5.68 -2.37
N PHE A 113 -8.12 4.39 -2.71
CA PHE A 113 -8.88 3.94 -3.87
C PHE A 113 -10.40 3.96 -3.68
N SER A 114 -10.89 3.90 -2.44
CA SER A 114 -12.32 4.02 -2.16
C SER A 114 -12.83 5.46 -2.14
N THR A 115 -11.94 6.46 -2.01
CA THR A 115 -12.35 7.87 -1.80
C THR A 115 -11.86 8.84 -2.86
N VAL A 116 -10.70 8.60 -3.47
CA VAL A 116 -10.07 9.53 -4.42
C VAL A 116 -10.64 9.38 -5.84
N PRO A 117 -10.68 8.18 -6.46
CA PRO A 117 -11.32 8.02 -7.76
C PRO A 117 -12.82 8.33 -7.68
N GLN A 118 -13.31 9.12 -8.64
CA GLN A 118 -14.71 9.57 -8.72
C GLN A 118 -15.50 8.80 -9.78
N GLU A 119 -16.80 9.07 -9.86
CA GLU A 119 -17.63 8.55 -10.95
C GLU A 119 -17.16 9.09 -12.31
N GLY A 120 -17.01 8.21 -13.29
CA GLY A 120 -16.48 8.53 -14.62
C GLY A 120 -14.99 8.23 -14.80
N ASP A 121 -14.23 8.19 -13.71
CA ASP A 121 -12.82 7.80 -13.69
C ASP A 121 -12.63 6.30 -13.95
N VAL A 122 -11.39 5.92 -14.26
CA VAL A 122 -11.00 4.55 -14.57
C VAL A 122 -9.81 4.14 -13.70
N ILE A 123 -9.80 2.90 -13.21
CA ILE A 123 -8.67 2.33 -12.49
C ILE A 123 -8.02 1.25 -13.35
N ILE A 124 -6.73 1.38 -13.66
CA ILE A 124 -5.90 0.36 -14.31
C ILE A 124 -4.90 -0.17 -13.29
N TYR A 125 -4.82 -1.49 -13.11
CA TYR A 125 -3.97 -2.08 -12.08
C TYR A 125 -3.28 -3.37 -12.52
N ASP A 126 -2.09 -3.63 -11.97
CA ASP A 126 -1.35 -4.87 -12.17
C ASP A 126 -2.11 -6.03 -11.55
N GLU A 127 -2.21 -7.18 -12.22
CA GLU A 127 -2.98 -8.33 -11.71
C GLU A 127 -2.57 -8.84 -10.34
N ARG A 128 -1.32 -8.59 -9.93
CA ARG A 128 -0.76 -8.99 -8.64
C ARG A 128 -0.76 -7.89 -7.58
N THR A 129 -1.36 -6.73 -7.88
CA THR A 129 -1.54 -5.66 -6.90
C THR A 129 -2.16 -6.20 -5.61
N HIS A 130 -1.62 -5.74 -4.48
CA HIS A 130 -1.97 -6.15 -3.14
C HIS A 130 -3.47 -6.04 -2.87
N THR A 131 -3.97 -6.98 -2.05
CA THR A 131 -5.39 -7.10 -1.70
C THR A 131 -5.96 -5.80 -1.13
N SER A 132 -5.16 -5.00 -0.40
CA SER A 132 -5.63 -3.71 0.14
C SER A 132 -6.11 -2.75 -0.93
N CYS A 133 -5.42 -2.65 -2.07
CA CYS A 133 -5.85 -1.79 -3.18
C CYS A 133 -7.15 -2.35 -3.78
N ARG A 134 -7.22 -3.68 -3.92
CA ARG A 134 -8.39 -4.38 -4.48
C ARG A 134 -9.65 -4.17 -3.65
N GLU A 135 -9.54 -4.14 -2.31
CA GLU A 135 -10.67 -3.76 -1.45
C GLU A 135 -11.09 -2.31 -1.72
N GLY A 136 -10.13 -1.39 -1.84
CA GLY A 136 -10.42 0.00 -2.20
C GLY A 136 -11.14 0.12 -3.56
N PHE A 137 -10.71 -0.63 -4.57
CA PHE A 137 -11.37 -0.65 -5.89
C PHE A 137 -12.83 -1.08 -5.80
N ARG A 138 -13.15 -2.09 -4.97
CA ARG A 138 -14.52 -2.61 -4.81
C ARG A 138 -15.47 -1.59 -4.19
N SER A 139 -14.97 -0.78 -3.27
CA SER A 139 -15.74 0.28 -2.60
C SER A 139 -15.69 1.62 -3.33
N SER A 140 -14.91 1.74 -4.40
CA SER A 140 -14.74 2.97 -5.18
C SER A 140 -16.01 3.40 -5.92
N ALA A 141 -16.13 4.70 -6.18
CA ALA A 141 -17.08 5.24 -7.16
C ALA A 141 -16.75 4.75 -8.59
N ALA A 142 -15.47 4.51 -8.89
CA ALA A 142 -14.98 3.99 -10.17
C ALA A 142 -15.04 2.44 -10.28
N ARG A 143 -15.66 1.73 -9.33
CA ARG A 143 -15.68 0.25 -9.29
C ARG A 143 -16.21 -0.43 -10.57
N GLY A 144 -17.05 0.27 -11.34
CA GLY A 144 -17.58 -0.22 -12.62
C GLY A 144 -16.58 -0.12 -13.80
N ALA A 145 -15.47 0.58 -13.61
CA ALA A 145 -14.45 0.85 -14.61
C ALA A 145 -13.05 0.49 -14.10
N THR A 146 -12.90 -0.74 -13.59
CA THR A 146 -11.62 -1.30 -13.16
C THR A 146 -11.08 -2.26 -14.21
N TYR A 147 -9.84 -2.06 -14.65
CA TYR A 147 -9.18 -2.84 -15.69
C TYR A 147 -7.87 -3.40 -15.18
N ARG A 148 -7.66 -4.68 -15.44
CA ARG A 148 -6.46 -5.42 -15.02
C ARG A 148 -5.55 -5.65 -16.21
N PHE A 149 -4.25 -5.46 -16.04
CA PHE A 149 -3.24 -5.88 -17.02
C PHE A 149 -2.34 -6.98 -16.45
N ALA A 150 -1.65 -7.70 -17.35
CA ALA A 150 -0.79 -8.82 -16.97
C ALA A 150 0.44 -8.35 -16.19
N HIS A 151 0.87 -9.14 -15.22
CA HIS A 151 1.88 -8.76 -14.23
C HIS A 151 3.17 -8.26 -14.87
N ASN A 152 3.63 -7.07 -14.47
CA ASN A 152 4.85 -6.41 -14.94
C ASN A 152 4.98 -6.30 -16.47
N SER A 153 3.88 -6.40 -17.22
CA SER A 153 3.89 -6.35 -18.68
C SER A 153 3.55 -4.95 -19.18
N VAL A 154 4.58 -4.21 -19.58
CA VAL A 154 4.45 -2.88 -20.21
C VAL A 154 3.59 -2.95 -21.48
N ALA A 155 3.74 -4.01 -22.28
CA ALA A 155 2.93 -4.22 -23.48
C ALA A 155 1.45 -4.45 -23.15
N ALA A 156 1.14 -5.23 -22.11
CA ALA A 156 -0.23 -5.44 -21.67
C ALA A 156 -0.83 -4.16 -21.07
N LEU A 157 -0.03 -3.35 -20.37
CA LEU A 157 -0.43 -2.03 -19.90
C LEU A 157 -0.79 -1.11 -21.07
N GLU A 158 0.06 -1.03 -22.10
CA GLU A 158 -0.20 -0.25 -23.32
C GLU A 158 -1.52 -0.68 -23.99
N GLU A 159 -1.73 -1.97 -24.21
CA GLU A 159 -2.98 -2.48 -24.79
C GLU A 159 -4.20 -2.11 -23.93
N CYS A 160 -4.06 -2.25 -22.61
CA CYS A 160 -5.10 -1.91 -21.64
C CYS A 160 -5.46 -0.41 -21.72
N ILE A 161 -4.47 0.48 -21.74
CA ILE A 161 -4.67 1.93 -21.87
C ILE A 161 -5.42 2.24 -23.16
N GLN A 162 -4.97 1.71 -24.30
CA GLN A 162 -5.64 1.96 -25.58
C GLN A 162 -7.10 1.48 -25.58
N LYS A 163 -7.37 0.32 -24.96
CA LYS A 163 -8.73 -0.20 -24.78
C LYS A 163 -9.58 0.71 -23.90
N VAL A 164 -9.01 1.22 -22.80
CA VAL A 164 -9.67 2.15 -21.89
C VAL A 164 -10.01 3.46 -22.60
N LEU A 165 -9.05 4.07 -23.31
CA LEU A 165 -9.27 5.32 -24.04
C LEU A 165 -10.35 5.20 -25.12
N ARG A 166 -10.49 4.03 -25.77
CA ARG A 166 -11.60 3.76 -26.72
C ARG A 166 -12.95 3.62 -26.03
N LYS A 167 -13.00 2.99 -24.85
CA LYS A 167 -14.25 2.73 -24.11
C LYS A 167 -14.73 3.93 -23.29
N HIS A 168 -13.81 4.80 -22.90
CA HIS A 168 -14.04 5.92 -21.99
C HIS A 168 -13.58 7.23 -22.65
N PRO A 169 -14.30 7.71 -23.69
CA PRO A 169 -13.92 8.92 -24.42
C PRO A 169 -13.91 10.18 -23.55
N GLN A 170 -14.55 10.16 -22.38
CA GLN A 170 -14.48 11.25 -21.41
C GLN A 170 -13.05 11.54 -20.91
N ILE A 171 -12.14 10.55 -20.95
CA ILE A 171 -10.73 10.77 -20.61
C ILE A 171 -10.07 11.66 -21.68
N THR A 172 -10.27 11.35 -22.96
CA THR A 172 -9.69 12.14 -24.06
C THR A 172 -10.37 13.50 -24.25
N GLN A 173 -11.61 13.64 -23.75
CA GLN A 173 -12.32 14.92 -23.65
C GLN A 173 -11.89 15.76 -22.43
N GLY A 174 -11.07 15.21 -21.55
CA GLY A 174 -10.56 15.90 -20.37
C GLY A 174 -11.52 15.97 -19.19
N ASN A 175 -12.54 15.11 -19.14
CA ASN A 175 -13.58 15.08 -18.11
C ASN A 175 -13.35 13.97 -17.06
N SER A 176 -12.32 13.15 -17.20
CA SER A 176 -12.03 12.06 -16.26
C SER A 176 -10.54 11.72 -16.21
N THR A 177 -10.16 10.99 -15.17
CA THR A 177 -8.78 10.60 -14.87
C THR A 177 -8.64 9.08 -14.91
N VAL A 178 -7.47 8.61 -15.35
CA VAL A 178 -7.06 7.21 -15.25
C VAL A 178 -6.10 7.05 -14.08
N PHE A 179 -6.50 6.28 -13.07
CA PHE A 179 -5.66 5.91 -11.93
C PHE A 179 -4.89 4.63 -12.26
N PHE A 180 -3.56 4.68 -12.14
CA PHE A 180 -2.69 3.53 -12.34
C PHE A 180 -2.20 3.02 -10.99
N SER A 181 -2.44 1.74 -10.69
CA SER A 181 -2.02 1.11 -9.43
C SER A 181 -1.00 0.01 -9.69
N VAL A 182 0.21 0.18 -9.14
CA VAL A 182 1.29 -0.81 -9.19
C VAL A 182 2.03 -0.87 -7.85
N GLU A 183 2.75 -1.96 -7.61
CA GLU A 183 3.72 -2.05 -6.51
C GLU A 183 5.13 -1.86 -7.07
N SER A 184 6.00 -1.18 -6.33
CA SER A 184 7.41 -1.04 -6.71
C SER A 184 8.16 -2.38 -6.64
N LEU A 185 7.89 -3.17 -5.59
CA LEU A 185 8.38 -4.53 -5.38
C LEU A 185 7.23 -5.42 -4.89
N TYR A 186 6.86 -6.42 -5.68
CA TYR A 186 5.73 -7.30 -5.38
C TYR A 186 6.11 -8.35 -4.35
N SER A 187 5.33 -8.43 -3.28
CA SER A 187 5.68 -9.17 -2.05
C SER A 187 5.85 -10.68 -2.23
N MET A 188 5.08 -11.28 -3.13
CA MET A 188 4.98 -12.74 -3.26
C MET A 188 6.11 -13.31 -4.10
N GLU A 189 6.48 -12.64 -5.19
CA GLU A 189 7.53 -13.11 -6.11
C GLU A 189 8.85 -12.36 -5.96
N GLY A 190 8.89 -11.25 -5.24
CA GLY A 190 10.08 -10.41 -5.09
C GLY A 190 10.52 -9.76 -6.40
N THR A 191 9.58 -9.48 -7.31
CA THR A 191 9.84 -8.86 -8.61
C THR A 191 9.67 -7.35 -8.54
N PHE A 192 10.62 -6.61 -9.12
CA PHE A 192 10.49 -5.16 -9.28
C PHE A 192 9.60 -4.79 -10.46
N CYS A 193 8.85 -3.70 -10.32
CA CYS A 193 8.09 -3.11 -11.42
C CYS A 193 9.03 -2.42 -12.43
N PRO A 194 8.83 -2.62 -13.75
CA PRO A 194 9.49 -1.82 -14.80
C PRO A 194 8.87 -0.41 -14.85
N LEU A 195 9.06 0.34 -13.76
CA LEU A 195 8.32 1.55 -13.46
C LEU A 195 8.67 2.68 -14.44
N VAL A 196 9.93 2.79 -14.88
CA VAL A 196 10.36 3.81 -15.84
C VAL A 196 9.58 3.64 -17.15
N GLU A 197 9.56 2.43 -17.68
CA GLU A 197 8.90 2.08 -18.94
C GLU A 197 7.38 2.22 -18.85
N MET A 198 6.78 1.85 -17.71
CA MET A 198 5.35 2.04 -17.49
C MET A 198 4.97 3.53 -17.47
N VAL A 199 5.73 4.37 -16.76
CA VAL A 199 5.48 5.82 -16.71
C VAL A 199 5.61 6.44 -18.11
N GLU A 200 6.64 6.07 -18.88
CA GLU A 200 6.82 6.55 -20.26
C GLU A 200 5.64 6.18 -21.17
N VAL A 201 5.13 4.95 -21.08
CA VAL A 201 3.96 4.53 -21.83
C VAL A 201 2.70 5.28 -21.41
N ILE A 202 2.50 5.51 -20.10
CA ILE A 202 1.36 6.25 -19.57
C ILE A 202 1.37 7.69 -20.09
N GLU A 203 2.49 8.40 -19.95
CA GLU A 203 2.64 9.78 -20.39
C GLU A 203 2.50 9.94 -21.91
N LYS A 204 2.91 8.92 -22.69
CA LYS A 204 2.78 8.91 -24.14
C LYS A 204 1.32 8.77 -24.59
N LEU A 205 0.51 7.97 -23.88
CA LEU A 205 -0.81 7.55 -24.36
C LEU A 205 -1.97 8.31 -23.70
N VAL A 206 -1.82 8.70 -22.43
CA VAL A 206 -2.88 9.38 -21.68
C VAL A 206 -2.69 10.89 -21.79
N PRO A 207 -3.75 11.67 -22.09
CA PRO A 207 -3.65 13.12 -22.11
C PRO A 207 -3.04 13.68 -20.82
N ALA A 208 -2.16 14.67 -20.95
CA ALA A 208 -1.50 15.30 -19.82
C ALA A 208 -2.54 15.85 -18.82
N GLY A 209 -2.34 15.56 -17.53
CA GLY A 209 -3.27 15.92 -16.46
C GLY A 209 -4.45 14.95 -16.27
N HIS A 210 -4.54 13.89 -17.08
CA HIS A 210 -5.60 12.87 -16.98
C HIS A 210 -5.08 11.48 -16.60
N ALA A 211 -3.82 11.38 -16.17
CA ALA A 211 -3.24 10.19 -15.56
C ALA A 211 -2.88 10.49 -14.10
N HIS A 212 -3.15 9.55 -13.20
CA HIS A 212 -2.73 9.61 -11.80
C HIS A 212 -2.06 8.30 -11.41
N ILE A 213 -0.73 8.33 -11.21
CA ILE A 213 0.06 7.12 -10.94
C ILE A 213 0.21 6.95 -9.42
N VAL A 214 -0.22 5.79 -8.93
CA VAL A 214 -0.17 5.36 -7.54
C VAL A 214 0.76 4.17 -7.42
N VAL A 215 1.79 4.30 -6.58
CA VAL A 215 2.78 3.24 -6.35
C VAL A 215 2.81 2.84 -4.88
N ASP A 216 2.69 1.55 -4.61
CA ASP A 216 2.94 0.99 -3.29
C ASP A 216 4.45 0.71 -3.11
N GLU A 217 5.05 1.33 -2.10
CA GLU A 217 6.47 1.22 -1.72
C GLU A 217 6.64 0.50 -0.37
N ALA A 218 5.71 -0.38 0.00
CA ALA A 218 5.77 -1.09 1.26
C ALA A 218 7.01 -1.96 1.43
N HIS A 219 7.52 -2.55 0.34
CA HIS A 219 8.67 -3.47 0.36
C HIS A 219 10.01 -2.83 -0.02
N THR A 220 10.02 -1.55 -0.31
CA THR A 220 11.20 -0.80 -0.82
C THR A 220 11.52 0.42 0.04
N SER A 221 10.54 0.97 0.76
CA SER A 221 10.77 2.01 1.75
C SER A 221 11.71 1.52 2.86
N ALA A 222 12.59 2.40 3.33
CA ALA A 222 13.76 2.12 4.18
C ALA A 222 14.91 1.35 3.53
N LEU A 223 14.70 0.70 2.37
CA LEU A 223 15.68 -0.20 1.75
C LEU A 223 16.33 0.38 0.49
N CYS A 224 15.52 1.00 -0.37
CA CYS A 224 15.95 1.52 -1.66
C CYS A 224 16.14 3.05 -1.60
N GLY A 225 16.95 3.57 -2.52
CA GLY A 225 17.16 5.00 -2.70
C GLY A 225 18.02 5.65 -1.61
N PRO A 226 18.42 6.92 -1.82
CA PRO A 226 19.23 7.64 -0.84
C PRO A 226 18.54 7.69 0.53
N ASN A 227 19.24 7.25 1.57
CA ASN A 227 18.74 7.21 2.95
C ASN A 227 17.47 6.35 3.15
N GLY A 228 17.15 5.42 2.24
CA GLY A 228 15.97 4.58 2.34
C GLY A 228 14.67 5.26 1.89
N SER A 229 14.76 6.30 1.06
CA SER A 229 13.61 7.06 0.55
C SER A 229 12.68 6.28 -0.39
N GLY A 230 13.09 5.12 -0.91
CA GLY A 230 12.29 4.26 -1.78
C GLY A 230 12.85 4.09 -3.19
N TYR A 231 12.24 3.17 -3.92
CA TYR A 231 12.58 2.79 -5.28
C TYR A 231 12.28 3.90 -6.29
N ILE A 232 11.21 4.67 -6.11
CA ILE A 232 10.90 5.85 -6.92
C ILE A 232 12.03 6.87 -6.84
N SER A 233 12.54 7.13 -5.63
CA SER A 233 13.66 8.04 -5.43
C SER A 233 14.95 7.49 -6.04
N LEU A 234 15.20 6.18 -5.93
CA LEU A 234 16.32 5.50 -6.60
C LEU A 234 16.29 5.69 -8.13
N LEU A 235 15.10 5.63 -8.73
CA LEU A 235 14.89 5.80 -10.16
C LEU A 235 14.78 7.27 -10.61
N GLY A 236 14.76 8.23 -9.68
CA GLY A 236 14.59 9.65 -9.99
C GLY A 236 13.18 10.02 -10.47
N LEU A 237 12.15 9.21 -10.19
CA LEU A 237 10.80 9.39 -10.71
C LEU A 237 9.86 10.22 -9.81
N HIS A 238 10.38 10.85 -8.75
CA HIS A 238 9.59 11.60 -7.77
C HIS A 238 8.61 12.62 -8.37
N ASP A 239 9.00 13.36 -9.42
CA ASP A 239 8.14 14.35 -10.07
C ASP A 239 7.10 13.75 -11.06
N ARG A 240 7.16 12.44 -11.32
CA ARG A 240 6.32 11.73 -12.30
C ARG A 240 5.30 10.79 -11.64
N ILE A 241 5.44 10.54 -10.33
CA ILE A 241 4.52 9.72 -9.55
C ILE A 241 3.64 10.63 -8.71
N HIS A 242 2.33 10.39 -8.73
CA HIS A 242 1.36 11.33 -8.15
C HIS A 242 1.03 11.00 -6.69
N THR A 243 1.05 9.71 -6.35
CA THR A 243 0.82 9.25 -4.98
C THR A 243 1.68 8.04 -4.70
N VAL A 244 2.29 8.03 -3.52
CA VAL A 244 3.06 6.90 -3.03
C VAL A 244 2.50 6.46 -1.69
N VAL A 245 2.29 5.15 -1.56
CA VAL A 245 1.89 4.55 -0.30
C VAL A 245 3.11 3.89 0.32
N HIS A 246 3.44 4.30 1.54
CA HIS A 246 4.49 3.67 2.34
C HIS A 246 3.86 2.86 3.47
N THR A 247 4.64 1.97 4.08
CA THR A 247 4.25 1.32 5.33
C THR A 247 5.40 1.40 6.31
N PHE A 248 5.09 1.66 7.58
CA PHE A 248 6.10 1.65 8.64
C PHE A 248 6.24 0.26 9.29
N GLY A 249 5.36 -0.69 8.96
CA GLY A 249 5.32 -2.05 9.51
C GLY A 249 6.32 -3.06 8.94
N LYS A 250 7.26 -2.62 8.10
CA LYS A 250 8.24 -3.50 7.43
C LYS A 250 9.67 -3.01 7.64
N GLY A 251 10.33 -2.49 6.60
CA GLY A 251 11.71 -2.00 6.68
C GLY A 251 11.96 -0.94 7.76
N TRP A 252 10.94 -0.15 8.12
CA TRP A 252 11.04 0.84 9.20
C TRP A 252 10.90 0.27 10.61
N GLY A 253 10.44 -0.97 10.79
CA GLY A 253 10.33 -1.63 12.10
C GLY A 253 9.31 -1.02 13.08
N PHE A 254 8.35 -0.22 12.61
CA PHE A 254 7.32 0.43 13.42
C PHE A 254 5.91 -0.04 13.01
N HIS A 255 4.92 0.84 13.06
CA HIS A 255 3.53 0.60 12.68
C HIS A 255 2.96 1.88 12.06
N GLY A 256 1.95 1.73 11.20
CA GLY A 256 1.39 2.83 10.41
C GLY A 256 1.66 2.70 8.92
N GLY A 257 1.12 3.64 8.15
CA GLY A 257 1.39 3.85 6.74
C GLY A 257 1.07 5.28 6.31
#